data_AF-A0A925MSC4-F1
#
_entry.id   AF-A0A925MSC4-F1
#
_cell.length_a   1.000
_cell.length_b   1.000
_cell.length_c   1.000
_cell.angle_alpha   90.00
_cell.angle_beta   90.00
_cell.angle_gamma   90.00
#
_symmetry.space_group_name_H-M   'P 1'
#
loop_
_entity.id
_entity.type
_entity.pdbx_description
1 polymer ?
#
loop_
_entity_poly.entity_id
_entity_poly.type
_entity_poly.pdbx_seq_one_letter_code
_entity_poly.pdbx_strand_id
1 'polypeptide(L)' 'MKRQPKDGQAEMSQLVQWLEQGKIRPLVSQQFKLSDSRGALEAVYTRKATGKIVIVPN' A
#
# COMPACT_ATOMS: atom_id res chain seq x y z
N MET A 1 10.97 -17.65 6.23
CA MET A 1 11.28 -16.58 5.26
C MET A 1 12.29 -15.63 5.92
N LYS A 2 13.53 -15.55 5.43
CA LYS A 2 14.57 -14.67 6.02
C LYS A 2 14.43 -13.28 5.40
N ARG A 3 14.32 -12.23 6.21
CA ARG A 3 14.26 -10.84 5.70
C ARG A 3 15.63 -10.48 5.09
N GLN A 4 15.64 -10.05 3.83
CA GLN A 4 16.84 -9.63 3.10
C GLN A 4 16.80 -8.10 2.92
N PRO A 5 17.35 -7.32 3.86
CA PRO A 5 17.16 -5.86 3.88
C PRO A 5 17.79 -5.15 2.67
N LYS A 6 18.90 -5.67 2.14
CA LYS A 6 19.57 -5.09 0.96
C LYS A 6 18.74 -5.26 -0.31
N ASP A 7 18.16 -6.44 -0.50
CA ASP A 7 17.32 -6.74 -1.66
C ASP A 7 16.07 -5.87 -1.63
N GLY A 8 15.42 -5.73 -0.47
CA GLY A 8 14.26 -4.84 -0.31
C GLY A 8 14.57 -3.37 -0.56
N GLN A 9 15.79 -2.89 -0.26
CA GLN A 9 16.20 -1.53 -0.61
C GLN A 9 16.33 -1.33 -2.12
N ALA A 10 16.98 -2.27 -2.82
CA ALA A 10 17.15 -2.21 -4.27
C ALA A 10 15.79 -2.26 -5.00
N GLU A 11 14.89 -3.16 -4.57
CA GLU A 11 13.52 -3.24 -5.09
C GLU A 11 12.75 -1.93 -4.87
N MET A 12 12.91 -1.29 -3.71
CA MET A 12 12.24 -0.02 -3.41
C MET A 12 12.73 1.13 -4.29
N SER A 13 14.05 1.21 -4.52
CA SER A 13 14.62 2.22 -5.43
C SER A 13 14.05 2.11 -6.84
N GLN A 14 13.86 0.89 -7.34
CA GLN A 14 13.26 0.66 -8.66
C GLN A 14 11.79 1.09 -8.71
N LEU A 15 11.00 0.77 -7.67
CA LEU A 15 9.60 1.20 -7.59
C LEU A 15 9.46 2.73 -7.57
N VAL A 16 10.33 3.43 -6.82
CA VAL A 16 10.38 4.90 -6.80
C VAL A 16 10.73 5.45 -8.18
N GLN A 17 11.74 4.88 -8.84
CA GLN A 17 12.11 5.29 -10.20
C GLN A 17 10.93 5.14 -11.19
N TRP A 18 10.16 4.04 -11.12
CA TRP A 18 8.98 3.88 -11.96
C TRP A 18 7.85 4.86 -11.63
N LEU A 19 7.71 5.24 -10.35
CA LEU A 19 6.75 6.24 -9.92
C LEU A 19 7.10 7.61 -10.48
N GLU A 20 8.37 8.03 -10.37
CA GLU A 20 8.88 9.30 -10.92
C GLU A 20 8.75 9.36 -12.45
N GLN A 21 8.99 8.23 -13.14
CA GLN A 21 8.80 8.10 -14.58
C GLN A 21 7.33 8.01 -15.00
N GLY A 22 6.38 7.95 -14.05
CA GLY A 22 4.96 7.79 -14.33
C GLY A 22 4.55 6.43 -14.89
N LYS A 23 5.43 5.42 -14.85
CA LYS A 23 5.19 4.04 -15.30
C LYS A 23 4.23 3.29 -14.38
N ILE A 24 4.18 3.67 -13.10
CA ILE A 24 3.21 3.18 -12.14
C ILE A 24 2.47 4.34 -11.50
N ARG A 25 1.18 4.14 -11.22
CA ARG A 25 0.32 5.10 -10.51
C ARG A 25 -0.49 4.35 -9.45
N PRO A 26 -0.06 4.36 -8.18
CA PRO A 26 -0.80 3.70 -7.11
C PRO A 26 -2.20 4.29 -6.98
N LEU A 27 -3.23 3.47 -7.17
CA LEU A 27 -4.61 3.87 -6.91
C LEU A 27 -4.89 3.69 -5.41
N VAL A 28 -5.08 4.79 -4.69
CA VAL A 28 -5.61 4.74 -3.32
C VAL A 28 -7.13 4.71 -3.43
N SER A 29 -7.73 3.54 -3.23
CA SER A 29 -9.18 3.38 -3.39
C SER A 29 -9.96 3.83 -2.15
N GLN A 30 -9.37 3.68 -0.96
CA GLN A 30 -10.03 3.94 0.32
C GLN A 30 -9.01 4.38 1.38
N GLN A 31 -9.46 5.20 2.32
CA GLN A 31 -8.66 5.63 3.47
C GLN A 31 -9.50 5.45 4.75
N PHE A 32 -8.91 4.84 5.77
CA PHE A 32 -9.53 4.63 7.07
C PHE A 32 -8.70 5.29 8.16
N LYS A 33 -9.38 5.71 9.23
CA LYS A 33 -8.69 6.12 10.46
C LYS A 33 -8.11 4.89 11.16
N LEU A 34 -7.05 5.06 11.93
CA LEU A 34 -6.48 3.99 12.74
C LEU A 34 -7.52 3.40 13.70
N SER A 35 -8.40 4.24 14.25
CA SER A 35 -9.53 3.82 15.07
C SER A 35 -10.54 2.94 14.35
N ASP A 36 -10.58 2.98 13.01
CA ASP A 36 -11.45 2.15 12.16
C ASP A 36 -10.66 1.08 11.38
N SER A 37 -9.67 0.48 12.03
CA SER A 37 -8.92 -0.64 11.47
C SER A 37 -9.83 -1.83 11.11
N ARG A 38 -10.96 -1.99 11.82
CA ARG A 38 -11.96 -3.03 11.51
C ARG A 38 -12.61 -2.80 10.14
N GLY A 39 -13.03 -1.58 9.84
CA GLY A 39 -13.61 -1.25 8.52
C GLY A 39 -12.62 -1.49 7.38
N ALA A 40 -11.35 -1.14 7.58
CA ALA A 40 -10.30 -1.38 6.60
C ALA A 40 -10.10 -2.88 6.30
N LEU A 41 -10.04 -3.71 7.35
CA LEU A 41 -9.90 -5.16 7.21
C LEU A 41 -11.10 -5.78 6.49
N GLU A 42 -12.31 -5.34 6.83
CA GLU A 42 -13.54 -5.80 6.17
C GLU A 42 -13.53 -5.46 4.68
N ALA A 43 -13.08 -4.25 4.30
CA ALA A 43 -12.99 -3.83 2.90
C ALA A 43 -12.02 -4.69 2.07
N VAL A 44 -10.93 -5.17 2.69
CA VAL A 44 -10.01 -6.14 2.06
C VAL A 44 -10.66 -7.52 1.97
N TYR A 45 -11.22 -8.01 3.09
CA TYR A 45 -11.77 -9.35 3.19
C TYR A 45 -12.93 -9.57 2.21
N THR A 46 -13.80 -8.57 2.09
CA THR A 46 -14.96 -8.58 1.19
C THR A 46 -14.62 -8.22 -0.26
N ARG A 47 -13.33 -8.01 -0.58
CA ARG A 47 -12.85 -7.59 -1.91
C ARG A 47 -13.53 -6.31 -2.45
N LYS A 48 -13.96 -5.42 -1.57
CA LYS A 48 -14.48 -4.09 -1.95
C LYS A 48 -13.36 -3.11 -2.31
N ALA A 49 -12.15 -3.36 -1.81
CA ALA A 49 -10.98 -2.56 -2.18
C ALA A 49 -10.53 -2.89 -3.61
N THR A 50 -10.60 -1.89 -4.49
CA THR A 50 -10.16 -1.96 -5.89
C THR A 50 -8.73 -1.45 -6.09
N GLY A 51 -8.10 -0.96 -5.03
CA GLY A 51 -6.74 -0.47 -5.01
C GLY A 51 -6.14 -0.56 -3.61
N LYS A 52 -5.14 0.29 -3.35
CA LYS A 52 -4.50 0.38 -2.03
C LYS A 52 -5.45 1.00 -1.02
N ILE A 53 -5.51 0.40 0.17
CA ILE A 53 -6.10 1.02 1.36
C ILE A 53 -4.99 1.69 2.18
N VAL A 54 -5.25 2.89 2.68
CA VAL A 54 -4.34 3.61 3.58
C VAL A 54 -4.99 3.79 4.95
N ILE A 55 -4.24 3.49 6.01
CA ILE A 55 -4.62 3.84 7.38
C ILE A 55 -3.92 5.15 7.75
N VAL A 56 -4.69 6.11 8.26
CA VAL A 56 -4.16 7.37 8.78
C VAL A 56 -4.37 7.48 10.29
N PRO A 57 -3.49 8.15 11.04
CA PRO A 57 -3.58 8.19 12.49
C PRO A 57 -4.80 8.95 13.06
N ASN A 58 -5.42 9.86 12.28
CA ASN A 58 -6.36 10.88 12.77
C ASN A 58 -7.78 10.74 12.17
#